data_AF-A0A1V3XEI3-F1
#
_entry.id   AF-A0A1V3XEI3-F1
#
_cell.length_a   1.000
_cell.length_b   1.000
_cell.length_c   1.000
_cell.angle_alpha   90.00
_cell.angle_beta   90.00
_cell.angle_gamma   90.00
#
_symmetry.space_group_name_H-M   'P 1'
#
loop_
_entity.id
_entity.type
_entity.pdbx_description
1 polymer ?
#
loop_
_entity_poly.entity_id
_entity_poly.type
_entity_poly.pdbx_seq_one_letter_code
_entity_poly.pdbx_strand_id
1 'polypeptide(L)'
;MTPQDLEQRVTRAAEAVLAERRFVSAIDVLVGLNWLAPSRLDIWRQGRVAALEQLMQVNPAKVAAAMAALRQWAQNRGLHPSDSDYIARTRDRRELRFSVTGDAAVERAYRTHWVSPDLSQDAIRRQSRPPDLVVISPLKEWTCAACDGTGDLLFMEDDGPRCLDCADLGHLEFLPSGDAALTRRAKKISRLSAVVVRWSRSRNRYERQGILAEPEAIERAEQECLSDAELRLRRRERDKCDGP
;
A
#
# COMPACT_ATOMS: atom_id res chain seq x y z
N MET A 1 2.41 -29.36 -15.01
CA MET A 1 2.59 -28.05 -15.63
C MET A 1 3.94 -28.06 -16.29
N THR A 2 3.95 -28.00 -17.62
CA THR A 2 5.18 -27.95 -18.39
C THR A 2 5.82 -26.55 -18.30
N PRO A 3 7.09 -26.38 -18.68
CA PRO A 3 7.72 -25.06 -18.76
C PRO A 3 6.95 -24.09 -19.68
N GLN A 4 6.47 -24.58 -20.84
CA GLN A 4 5.70 -23.78 -21.80
C GLN A 4 4.35 -23.31 -21.22
N ASP A 5 3.64 -24.18 -20.47
CA ASP A 5 2.40 -23.79 -19.81
C ASP A 5 2.63 -22.67 -18.79
N LEU A 6 3.78 -22.69 -18.09
CA LEU A 6 4.13 -21.68 -17.10
C LEU A 6 4.41 -20.33 -17.78
N GLU A 7 5.21 -20.31 -18.83
CA GLU A 7 5.53 -19.10 -19.59
C GLU A 7 4.28 -18.41 -20.15
N GLN A 8 3.34 -19.17 -20.70
CA GLN A 8 2.06 -18.64 -21.19
C GLN A 8 1.23 -18.02 -20.06
N ARG A 9 1.17 -18.69 -18.90
CA ARG A 9 0.45 -18.17 -17.73
C ARG A 9 1.10 -16.91 -17.16
N VAL A 10 2.43 -16.87 -17.09
CA VAL A 10 3.19 -15.67 -16.67
C VAL A 10 2.91 -14.52 -17.62
N THR A 11 3.00 -14.77 -18.94
CA THR A 11 2.71 -13.77 -19.98
C THR A 11 1.31 -13.19 -19.82
N ARG A 12 0.29 -14.05 -19.70
CA ARG A 12 -1.11 -13.62 -19.52
C ARG A 12 -1.30 -12.78 -18.25
N ALA A 13 -0.71 -13.20 -17.13
CA ALA A 13 -0.77 -12.44 -15.88
C ALA A 13 -0.07 -11.08 -16.00
N ALA A 14 1.13 -11.05 -16.60
CA ALA A 14 1.91 -9.84 -16.78
C ALA A 14 1.22 -8.85 -17.73
N GLU A 15 0.64 -9.31 -18.84
CA GLU A 15 -0.10 -8.46 -19.78
C GLU A 15 -1.33 -7.81 -19.14
N ALA A 16 -2.11 -8.57 -18.36
CA ALA A 16 -3.25 -8.03 -17.63
C ALA A 16 -2.84 -6.89 -16.68
N VAL A 17 -1.76 -7.11 -15.91
CA VAL A 17 -1.24 -6.12 -14.96
C VAL A 17 -0.67 -4.90 -15.68
N LEU A 18 0.08 -5.11 -16.77
CA LEU A 18 0.68 -4.03 -17.56
C LEU A 18 -0.40 -3.13 -18.16
N ALA A 19 -1.49 -3.69 -18.66
CA ALA A 19 -2.61 -2.93 -19.23
C ALA A 19 -3.27 -2.01 -18.19
N GLU A 20 -3.37 -2.46 -16.94
CA GLU A 20 -4.01 -1.70 -15.86
C GLU A 20 -3.08 -0.68 -15.20
N ARG A 21 -1.82 -1.06 -14.94
CA ARG A 21 -0.91 -0.31 -14.06
C ARG A 21 0.29 0.30 -14.77
N ARG A 22 0.55 -0.09 -16.03
CA ARG A 22 1.72 0.29 -16.86
C ARG A 22 3.08 -0.19 -16.35
N PHE A 23 3.10 -1.02 -15.32
CA PHE A 23 4.27 -1.75 -14.85
C PHE A 23 3.86 -3.14 -14.36
N VAL A 24 4.82 -4.04 -14.20
CA VAL A 24 4.59 -5.39 -13.64
C VAL A 24 5.68 -5.73 -12.64
N SER A 25 5.30 -6.25 -11.48
CA SER A 25 6.23 -6.80 -10.48
C SER A 25 6.16 -8.32 -10.38
N ALA A 26 7.16 -8.90 -9.73
CA ALA A 26 7.16 -10.30 -9.30
C ALA A 26 5.89 -10.70 -8.54
N ILE A 27 5.46 -9.85 -7.60
CA ILE A 27 4.28 -10.09 -6.76
C ILE A 27 3.01 -10.16 -7.61
N ASP A 28 2.87 -9.27 -8.60
CA ASP A 28 1.69 -9.24 -9.47
C ASP A 28 1.56 -10.56 -10.25
N VAL A 29 2.67 -11.10 -10.75
CA VAL A 29 2.69 -12.41 -11.41
C VAL A 29 2.34 -13.53 -10.43
N LEU A 30 2.90 -13.54 -9.22
CA LEU A 30 2.58 -14.57 -8.22
C LEU A 30 1.11 -14.56 -7.80
N VAL A 31 0.50 -13.37 -7.70
CA VAL A 31 -0.94 -13.21 -7.47
C VAL A 31 -1.73 -13.69 -8.68
N GLY A 32 -1.36 -13.28 -9.89
CA GLY A 32 -2.02 -13.69 -11.14
C GLY A 32 -1.92 -15.19 -11.45
N LEU A 33 -0.86 -15.85 -10.97
CA LEU A 33 -0.70 -17.31 -11.00
C LEU A 33 -1.49 -18.03 -9.90
N ASN A 34 -2.10 -17.30 -8.97
CA ASN A 34 -2.76 -17.77 -7.77
C ASN A 34 -1.81 -18.56 -6.83
N TRP A 35 -0.53 -18.18 -6.81
CA TRP A 35 0.50 -18.75 -5.94
C TRP A 35 0.64 -17.96 -4.63
N LEU A 36 0.18 -16.72 -4.63
CA LEU A 36 0.12 -15.86 -3.47
C LEU A 36 -1.28 -15.22 -3.39
N ALA A 37 -2.03 -15.56 -2.35
CA ALA A 37 -3.34 -14.94 -2.12
C ALA A 37 -3.16 -13.48 -1.62
N PRO A 38 -4.02 -12.53 -2.02
CA PRO A 38 -3.95 -11.14 -1.54
C PRO A 38 -3.95 -11.00 -0.01
N SER A 39 -4.72 -11.85 0.68
CA SER A 39 -4.74 -11.89 2.15
C SER A 39 -3.39 -12.26 2.77
N ARG A 40 -2.64 -13.18 2.15
CA ARG A 40 -1.28 -13.54 2.58
C ARG A 40 -0.30 -12.41 2.31
N LEU A 41 -0.43 -11.74 1.16
CA LEU A 41 0.38 -10.56 0.86
C LEU A 41 0.18 -9.46 1.91
N ASP A 42 -1.05 -9.23 2.39
CA ASP A 42 -1.29 -8.25 3.45
C ASP A 42 -0.67 -8.66 4.79
N ILE A 43 -0.68 -9.95 5.16
CA ILE A 43 0.01 -10.46 6.35
C ILE A 43 1.52 -10.19 6.29
N TRP A 44 2.15 -10.46 5.14
CA TRP A 44 3.57 -10.16 4.95
C TRP A 44 3.84 -8.66 4.97
N ARG A 45 2.98 -7.85 4.32
CA ARG A 45 3.09 -6.38 4.37
C ARG A 45 2.94 -5.82 5.78
N GLN A 46 2.22 -6.50 6.68
CA GLN A 46 2.12 -6.14 8.10
C GLN A 46 3.34 -6.59 8.93
N GLY A 47 4.38 -7.15 8.29
CA GLY A 47 5.61 -7.58 8.96
C GLY A 47 5.44 -8.84 9.82
N ARG A 48 4.29 -9.52 9.76
CA ARG A 48 3.94 -10.66 10.63
C ARG A 48 4.64 -11.96 10.25
N VAL A 49 5.31 -11.98 9.10
CA VAL A 49 6.06 -13.12 8.57
C VAL A 49 7.40 -12.59 8.07
N ALA A 50 8.47 -13.30 8.43
CA ALA A 50 9.83 -12.86 8.17
C ALA A 50 10.17 -12.80 6.66
N ALA A 51 9.63 -13.72 5.86
CA ALA A 51 9.87 -13.78 4.42
C ALA A 51 8.61 -14.18 3.63
N LEU A 52 8.41 -13.59 2.45
CA LEU A 52 7.25 -13.86 1.59
C LEU A 52 7.16 -15.34 1.18
N GLU A 53 8.29 -15.98 0.92
CA GLU A 53 8.37 -17.40 0.54
C GLU A 53 7.67 -18.33 1.53
N GLN A 54 7.66 -18.00 2.83
CA GLN A 54 6.98 -18.81 3.86
C GLN A 54 5.46 -18.86 3.67
N LEU A 55 4.89 -17.89 2.95
CA LEU A 55 3.47 -17.83 2.64
C LEU A 55 3.11 -18.52 1.32
N MET A 56 4.10 -18.96 0.56
CA MET A 56 3.90 -19.61 -0.73
C MET A 56 3.95 -21.13 -0.57
N GLN A 57 2.94 -21.82 -1.09
CA GLN A 57 2.90 -23.29 -1.12
C GLN A 57 3.36 -23.82 -2.48
N VAL A 58 4.48 -23.29 -2.98
CA VAL A 58 5.01 -23.60 -4.32
C VAL A 58 6.49 -23.90 -4.23
N ASN A 59 6.95 -24.89 -5.01
CA ASN A 59 8.36 -25.24 -5.08
C ASN A 59 9.20 -24.01 -5.52
N PRO A 60 10.27 -23.65 -4.78
CA PRO A 60 11.15 -22.53 -5.12
C PRO A 60 11.68 -22.56 -6.56
N ALA A 61 11.96 -23.74 -7.12
CA ALA A 61 12.40 -23.87 -8.51
C ALA A 61 11.34 -23.40 -9.52
N LYS A 62 10.06 -23.63 -9.24
CA LYS A 62 8.95 -23.13 -10.08
C LYS A 62 8.81 -21.62 -9.98
N VAL A 63 9.04 -21.08 -8.79
CA VAL A 63 9.05 -19.63 -8.55
C VAL A 63 10.18 -18.98 -9.34
N ALA A 64 11.40 -19.51 -9.22
CA ALA A 64 12.54 -19.04 -9.99
C ALA A 64 12.29 -19.12 -11.51
N ALA A 65 11.69 -20.21 -12.01
CA ALA A 65 11.31 -20.34 -13.41
C ALA A 65 10.28 -19.28 -13.85
N ALA A 66 9.26 -19.00 -13.03
CA ALA A 66 8.28 -17.95 -13.31
C ALA A 66 8.93 -16.55 -13.35
N MET A 67 9.87 -16.28 -12.44
CA MET A 67 10.63 -15.04 -12.38
C MET A 67 11.55 -14.85 -13.59
N ALA A 68 12.18 -15.94 -14.06
CA ALA A 68 12.97 -15.93 -15.30
C ALA A 68 12.09 -15.67 -16.52
N ALA A 69 10.92 -16.32 -16.61
CA ALA A 69 9.96 -16.09 -17.68
C ALA A 69 9.46 -14.65 -17.70
N LEU A 70 9.16 -14.05 -16.54
CA LEU A 70 8.77 -12.64 -16.43
C LEU A 70 9.87 -11.71 -16.94
N ARG A 71 11.12 -11.94 -16.54
CA ARG A 71 12.28 -11.15 -17.00
C ARG A 71 12.43 -11.23 -18.52
N GLN A 72 12.37 -12.43 -19.09
CA GLN A 72 12.50 -12.61 -20.54
C GLN A 72 11.35 -11.92 -21.29
N TRP A 73 10.12 -12.09 -20.82
CA TRP A 73 8.96 -11.41 -21.38
C TRP A 73 9.10 -9.88 -21.36
N ALA A 74 9.55 -9.32 -20.24
CA ALA A 74 9.71 -7.88 -20.07
C ALA A 74 10.79 -7.30 -20.99
N GLN A 75 11.93 -8.01 -21.14
CA GLN A 75 12.99 -7.64 -22.07
C GLN A 75 12.50 -7.68 -23.52
N ASN A 76 11.77 -8.72 -23.92
CA ASN A 76 11.19 -8.83 -25.26
C ASN A 76 10.18 -7.71 -25.56
N ARG A 77 9.51 -7.20 -24.52
CA ARG A 77 8.57 -6.05 -24.61
C ARG A 77 9.26 -4.68 -24.53
N GLY A 78 10.58 -4.63 -24.32
CA GLY A 78 11.32 -3.38 -24.18
C GLY A 78 11.02 -2.61 -22.89
N LEU A 79 10.58 -3.30 -21.83
CA LEU A 79 10.33 -2.67 -20.52
C LEU A 79 11.65 -2.40 -19.78
N HIS A 80 11.69 -1.33 -19.00
CA HIS A 80 12.86 -0.97 -18.20
C HIS A 80 12.78 -1.55 -16.78
N PRO A 81 13.88 -2.11 -16.25
CA PRO A 81 13.93 -2.50 -14.85
C PRO A 81 14.02 -1.25 -13.96
N SER A 82 13.18 -1.17 -12.93
CA SER A 82 13.27 -0.20 -11.84
C SER A 82 13.31 -0.96 -10.53
N ASP A 83 14.23 -0.60 -9.65
CA ASP A 83 14.25 -1.14 -8.29
C ASP A 83 13.16 -0.45 -7.45
N SER A 84 12.56 -1.20 -6.51
CA SER A 84 11.48 -0.69 -5.66
C SER A 84 11.60 -1.25 -4.24
N ASP A 85 11.53 -0.34 -3.27
CA ASP A 85 11.61 -0.69 -1.86
C ASP A 85 10.29 -1.28 -1.36
N TYR A 86 10.40 -2.39 -0.63
CA TYR A 86 9.26 -3.02 0.03
C TYR A 86 9.34 -2.77 1.53
N ILE A 87 8.62 -1.75 1.97
CA ILE A 87 8.58 -1.32 3.37
C ILE A 87 7.34 -1.89 4.05
N ALA A 88 7.54 -2.48 5.23
CA ALA A 88 6.48 -3.01 6.05
C ALA A 88 5.54 -1.90 6.55
N ARG A 89 4.26 -2.22 6.72
CA ARG A 89 3.25 -1.40 7.39
C ARG A 89 3.36 -1.56 8.91
N THR A 90 4.57 -1.47 9.41
CA THR A 90 4.94 -1.50 10.83
C THR A 90 5.47 -0.12 11.22
N ARG A 91 5.59 0.13 12.51
CA ARG A 91 6.05 1.44 13.03
C ARG A 91 7.51 1.72 12.67
N ASP A 92 8.34 0.69 12.78
CA ASP A 92 9.77 0.73 12.44
C ASP A 92 10.03 0.89 10.94
N ARG A 93 8.99 0.77 10.10
CA ARG A 93 9.08 0.83 8.63
C ARG A 93 10.21 -0.05 8.09
N ARG A 94 10.43 -1.21 8.69
CA ARG A 94 11.52 -2.11 8.28
C ARG A 94 11.34 -2.61 6.85
N GLU A 95 12.46 -2.90 6.21
CA GLU A 95 12.45 -3.56 4.90
C GLU A 95 11.90 -4.98 5.02
N LEU A 96 10.98 -5.32 4.12
CA LEU A 96 10.47 -6.66 3.97
C LEU A 96 11.48 -7.52 3.19
N ARG A 97 11.56 -8.78 3.58
CA ARG A 97 12.37 -9.79 2.87
C ARG A 97 11.46 -10.71 2.07
N PHE A 98 11.92 -11.09 0.89
CA PHE A 98 11.20 -12.01 0.02
C PHE A 98 11.59 -13.45 0.30
N SER A 99 12.88 -13.70 0.42
CA SER A 99 13.48 -15.03 0.59
C SER A 99 13.85 -15.32 2.04
N VAL A 100 13.77 -16.60 2.42
CA VAL A 100 14.21 -17.03 3.76
C VAL A 100 15.73 -16.89 3.91
N THR A 101 16.48 -17.13 2.84
CA THR A 101 17.94 -17.06 2.81
C THR A 101 18.47 -15.63 2.81
N GLY A 102 17.69 -14.66 2.33
CA GLY A 102 18.12 -13.27 2.14
C GLY A 102 19.14 -13.12 1.02
N ASP A 103 19.15 -14.03 0.03
CA ASP A 103 20.09 -13.94 -1.10
C ASP A 103 19.86 -12.66 -1.91
N ALA A 104 20.90 -11.84 -2.05
CA ALA A 104 20.79 -10.53 -2.66
C ALA A 104 20.33 -10.56 -4.13
N ALA A 105 20.63 -11.62 -4.88
CA ALA A 105 20.18 -11.76 -6.26
C ALA A 105 18.69 -12.13 -6.32
N VAL A 106 18.22 -12.99 -5.41
CA VAL A 106 16.80 -13.32 -5.25
C VAL A 106 16.01 -12.09 -4.80
N GLU A 107 16.46 -11.39 -3.76
CA GLU A 107 15.80 -10.16 -3.28
C GLU A 107 15.68 -9.11 -4.39
N ARG A 108 16.76 -8.87 -5.16
CA ARG A 108 16.72 -7.95 -6.30
C ARG A 108 15.74 -8.39 -7.38
N ALA A 109 15.66 -9.69 -7.66
CA ALA A 109 14.70 -10.21 -8.65
C ALA A 109 13.25 -9.92 -8.25
N TYR A 110 12.94 -9.98 -6.95
CA TYR A 110 11.62 -9.62 -6.43
C TYR A 110 11.35 -8.11 -6.39
N ARG A 111 12.36 -7.30 -6.04
CA ARG A 111 12.26 -5.83 -5.99
C ARG A 111 12.16 -5.18 -7.36
N THR A 112 12.64 -5.85 -8.41
CA THR A 112 12.59 -5.35 -9.78
C THR A 112 11.15 -5.25 -10.29
N HIS A 113 10.72 -4.03 -10.61
CA HIS A 113 9.51 -3.73 -11.36
C HIS A 113 9.89 -3.47 -12.82
N TRP A 114 9.12 -4.03 -13.75
CA TRP A 114 9.28 -3.82 -15.18
C TRP A 114 8.32 -2.74 -15.64
N VAL A 115 8.86 -1.59 -15.98
CA VAL A 115 8.12 -0.33 -16.18
C VAL A 115 8.06 -0.01 -17.67
N SER A 116 6.89 0.41 -18.15
CA SER A 116 6.75 0.95 -19.51
C SER A 116 7.60 2.21 -19.70
N PRO A 117 8.30 2.39 -20.84
CA PRO A 117 9.07 3.61 -21.13
C PRO A 117 8.22 4.89 -21.09
N ASP A 118 6.90 4.77 -21.29
CA ASP A 118 5.98 5.92 -21.28
C ASP A 118 5.57 6.38 -19.87
N LEU A 119 6.02 5.70 -18.81
CA LEU A 119 5.75 6.12 -17.44
C LEU A 119 6.73 7.21 -17.02
N SER A 120 6.19 8.32 -16.51
CA SER A 120 7.01 9.38 -15.93
C SER A 120 7.71 8.91 -14.66
N GLN A 121 8.88 9.49 -14.39
CA GLN A 121 9.62 9.27 -13.14
C GLN A 121 8.76 9.55 -11.89
N ASP A 122 7.85 10.53 -11.96
CA ASP A 122 6.91 10.81 -10.88
C ASP A 122 5.91 9.67 -10.63
N ALA A 123 5.46 8.99 -11.69
CA ALA A 123 4.58 7.84 -11.55
C ALA A 123 5.32 6.66 -10.90
N ILE A 124 6.58 6.43 -11.28
CA ILE A 124 7.46 5.41 -10.68
C ILE A 124 7.69 5.70 -9.18
N ARG A 125 8.00 6.96 -8.85
CA ARG A 125 8.17 7.41 -7.45
C ARG A 125 6.90 7.24 -6.63
N ARG A 126 5.74 7.56 -7.19
CA ARG A 126 4.44 7.38 -6.52
C ARG A 126 4.13 5.92 -6.25
N GLN A 127 4.50 5.02 -7.16
CA GLN A 127 4.30 3.57 -7.00
C GLN A 127 5.23 2.96 -5.96
N SER A 128 6.47 3.46 -5.87
CA SER A 128 7.44 3.04 -4.86
C SER A 128 7.22 3.72 -3.51
N ARG A 129 6.19 4.58 -3.37
CA ARG A 129 5.90 5.22 -2.09
C ARG A 129 5.53 4.14 -1.07
N PRO A 130 6.15 4.14 0.11
CA PRO A 130 5.82 3.19 1.16
C PRO A 130 4.31 3.22 1.44
N PRO A 131 3.67 2.06 1.64
CA PRO A 131 2.24 2.02 1.91
C PRO A 131 1.91 2.79 3.18
N ASP A 132 0.69 3.32 3.22
CA ASP A 132 0.14 3.93 4.42
C ASP A 132 0.07 2.89 5.55
N LEU A 133 0.28 3.35 6.78
CA LEU A 133 -0.12 2.59 7.96
C LEU A 133 -1.64 2.40 7.94
N VAL A 134 -2.10 1.25 8.42
CA VAL A 134 -3.53 0.91 8.41
C VAL A 134 -3.97 0.60 9.83
N VAL A 135 -4.93 1.39 10.31
CA VAL A 135 -5.60 1.21 11.59
C VAL A 135 -7.02 0.70 11.33
N ILE A 136 -7.45 -0.26 12.14
CA ILE A 136 -8.73 -0.94 11.99
C ILE A 136 -9.67 -0.45 13.08
N SER A 137 -10.87 -0.02 12.69
CA SER A 137 -12.02 0.10 13.58
C SER A 137 -12.70 -1.27 13.66
N PRO A 138 -12.55 -2.00 14.77
CA PRO A 138 -13.01 -3.39 14.86
C PRO A 138 -14.53 -3.47 15.02
N LEU A 139 -15.09 -4.63 14.65
CA LEU A 139 -16.52 -4.94 14.87
C LEU A 139 -16.78 -5.72 16.16
N LYS A 140 -15.71 -6.24 16.78
CA LYS A 140 -15.74 -7.07 17.98
C LYS A 140 -14.75 -6.52 18.99
N GLU A 141 -14.95 -6.87 20.24
CA GLU A 141 -13.96 -6.65 21.30
C GLU A 141 -12.64 -7.33 20.94
N TRP A 142 -11.56 -6.73 21.42
CA TRP A 142 -10.20 -7.17 21.19
C TRP A 142 -9.32 -6.70 22.34
N THR A 143 -8.17 -7.36 22.50
CA THR A 143 -7.23 -7.11 23.58
C THR A 143 -5.86 -6.80 22.99
N CYS A 144 -5.22 -5.75 23.48
CA CYS A 144 -3.88 -5.40 23.06
C CYS A 144 -2.88 -6.45 23.54
N ALA A 145 -2.12 -7.02 22.62
CA ALA A 145 -1.13 -8.06 22.95
C ALA A 145 0.08 -7.54 23.76
N ALA A 146 0.16 -6.24 24.09
CA ALA A 146 1.28 -5.63 24.82
C ALA A 146 0.89 -5.20 26.25
N CYS A 147 -0.31 -4.65 26.43
CA CYS A 147 -0.76 -4.08 27.71
C CYS A 147 -2.07 -4.68 28.22
N ASP A 148 -2.64 -5.67 27.53
CA ASP A 148 -3.94 -6.28 27.82
C ASP A 148 -5.15 -5.31 27.85
N GLY A 149 -4.96 -4.06 27.40
CA GLY A 149 -6.02 -3.07 27.27
C GLY A 149 -6.91 -3.28 26.02
N THR A 150 -7.84 -2.35 25.79
CA THR A 150 -8.73 -2.33 24.62
C THR A 150 -8.90 -0.90 24.07
N GLY A 151 -9.71 -0.72 23.02
CA GLY A 151 -10.02 0.60 22.46
C GLY A 151 -10.87 0.55 21.19
N ASP A 152 -11.23 1.73 20.68
CA ASP A 152 -12.07 1.87 19.48
C ASP A 152 -11.33 1.59 18.16
N LEU A 153 -10.00 1.62 18.22
CA LEU A 153 -9.10 1.45 17.09
C LEU A 153 -7.96 0.52 17.48
N LEU A 154 -7.56 -0.35 16.55
CA LEU A 154 -6.41 -1.24 16.71
C LEU A 154 -5.46 -1.14 15.52
N PHE A 155 -4.18 -1.36 15.79
CA PHE A 155 -3.15 -1.50 14.78
C PHE A 155 -2.66 -2.94 14.75
N MET A 156 -2.52 -3.53 13.56
CA MET A 156 -2.01 -4.90 13.40
C MET A 156 -0.50 -4.84 13.16
N GLU A 157 0.29 -5.38 14.07
CA GLU A 157 1.75 -5.45 13.97
C GLU A 157 2.24 -6.79 14.55
N ASP A 158 3.23 -7.41 13.90
CA ASP A 158 3.87 -8.64 14.37
C ASP A 158 2.87 -9.77 14.74
N ASP A 159 2.84 -10.14 16.02
CA ASP A 159 2.11 -11.28 16.55
C ASP A 159 0.63 -10.98 16.84
N GLY A 160 0.20 -9.70 16.87
CA GLY A 160 -1.17 -9.38 17.26
C GLY A 160 -1.61 -7.92 17.18
N PRO A 161 -2.82 -7.63 17.66
CA PRO A 161 -3.32 -6.26 17.70
C PRO A 161 -2.67 -5.44 18.81
N ARG A 162 -2.38 -4.17 18.52
CA ARG A 162 -1.85 -3.16 19.44
C ARG A 162 -2.84 -2.01 19.58
N CYS A 163 -2.99 -1.44 20.78
CA CYS A 163 -3.67 -0.15 20.95
C CYS A 163 -2.83 0.98 20.37
N LEU A 164 -3.45 2.14 20.14
CA LEU A 164 -2.77 3.27 19.53
C LEU A 164 -1.58 3.71 20.38
N ASP A 165 -1.68 3.71 21.71
CA ASP A 165 -0.55 4.08 22.57
C ASP A 165 0.62 3.09 22.47
N CYS A 166 0.34 1.79 22.58
CA CYS A 166 1.37 0.75 22.40
C CYS A 166 1.97 0.76 20.99
N ALA A 167 1.22 1.24 20.02
CA ALA A 167 1.63 1.43 18.64
C ALA A 167 2.23 2.82 18.37
N ASP A 168 2.50 3.66 19.37
CA ASP A 168 3.02 5.02 19.17
C ASP A 168 2.19 5.87 18.16
N LEU A 169 0.89 5.62 18.12
CA LEU A 169 -0.12 6.33 17.32
C LEU A 169 -1.12 7.08 18.22
N GLY A 170 -1.00 6.99 19.55
CA GLY A 170 -1.94 7.58 20.52
C GLY A 170 -1.98 9.12 20.50
N HIS A 171 -0.94 9.76 19.96
CA HIS A 171 -0.87 11.21 19.76
C HIS A 171 -1.57 11.70 18.49
N LEU A 172 -2.10 10.79 17.65
CA LEU A 172 -2.79 11.15 16.41
C LEU A 172 -4.30 11.28 16.65
N GLU A 173 -4.90 12.26 15.97
CA GLU A 173 -6.34 12.50 16.01
C GLU A 173 -7.05 11.92 14.79
N PHE A 174 -8.26 11.41 15.03
CA PHE A 174 -9.08 10.83 13.97
C PHE A 174 -9.84 11.90 13.21
N LEU A 175 -9.46 12.09 11.95
CA LEU A 175 -10.17 12.90 10.97
C LEU A 175 -11.07 12.00 10.11
N PRO A 176 -12.41 12.06 10.28
CA PRO A 176 -13.33 11.25 9.49
C PRO A 176 -13.30 11.60 8.01
N SER A 177 -13.71 10.65 7.17
CA SER A 177 -13.94 10.90 5.75
C SER A 177 -15.11 11.86 5.54
N GLY A 178 -14.98 12.77 4.59
CA GLY A 178 -16.05 13.69 4.19
C GLY A 178 -15.49 14.77 3.27
N ASP A 179 -14.53 15.54 3.78
CA ASP A 179 -13.78 16.50 2.97
C ASP A 179 -12.47 15.86 2.44
N ALA A 180 -12.47 15.59 1.14
CA ALA A 180 -11.31 15.01 0.45
C ALA A 180 -10.13 15.98 0.37
N ALA A 181 -10.35 17.30 0.33
CA ALA A 181 -9.28 18.29 0.31
C ALA A 181 -8.61 18.35 1.69
N LEU A 182 -9.42 18.40 2.76
CA LEU A 182 -8.93 18.42 4.14
C LEU A 182 -8.12 17.16 4.46
N THR A 183 -8.68 15.97 4.22
CA THR A 183 -7.98 14.70 4.48
C THR A 183 -6.70 14.52 3.65
N ARG A 184 -6.64 15.05 2.42
CA ARG A 184 -5.41 15.03 1.60
C ARG A 184 -4.35 16.01 2.13
N ARG A 185 -4.76 17.21 2.57
CA ARG A 185 -3.86 18.23 3.12
C ARG A 185 -3.31 17.82 4.47
N ALA A 186 -4.18 17.40 5.39
CA ALA A 186 -3.77 16.92 6.71
C ALA A 186 -2.75 15.78 6.57
N LYS A 187 -3.04 14.77 5.73
CA LYS A 187 -2.09 13.68 5.44
C LYS A 187 -0.76 14.17 4.83
N LYS A 188 -0.78 15.22 4.01
CA LYS A 188 0.43 15.77 3.37
C LYS A 188 1.29 16.55 4.36
N ILE A 189 0.67 17.27 5.30
CA ILE A 189 1.33 18.09 6.31
C ILE A 189 1.87 17.21 7.44
N SER A 190 1.08 16.21 7.85
CA SER A 190 1.40 15.30 8.95
C SER A 190 2.65 14.49 8.66
N ARG A 191 3.56 14.40 9.63
CA ARG A 191 4.77 13.57 9.55
C ARG A 191 4.42 12.10 9.63
N LEU A 192 3.48 11.76 10.52
CA LEU A 192 2.92 10.43 10.68
C LEU A 192 1.43 10.42 10.35
N SER A 193 0.96 9.44 9.60
CA SER A 193 -0.47 9.27 9.34
C SER A 193 -0.81 7.81 9.11
N ALA A 194 -2.04 7.45 9.46
CA ALA A 194 -2.58 6.12 9.21
C ALA A 194 -3.96 6.22 8.59
N VAL A 195 -4.28 5.32 7.67
CA VAL A 195 -5.63 5.21 7.11
C VAL A 195 -6.47 4.36 8.05
N VAL A 196 -7.62 4.87 8.45
CA VAL A 196 -8.58 4.11 9.27
C VAL A 196 -9.56 3.38 8.37
N VAL A 197 -9.70 2.08 8.58
CA VAL A 197 -10.63 1.21 7.84
C VAL A 197 -11.58 0.48 8.77
N ARG A 198 -12.77 0.14 8.26
CA ARG A 198 -13.75 -0.67 8.99
C ARG A 198 -14.30 -1.75 8.08
N TRP A 199 -14.54 -2.94 8.62
CA TRP A 199 -15.13 -4.03 7.85
C TRP A 199 -16.61 -3.76 7.57
N SER A 200 -16.99 -3.76 6.30
CA SER A 200 -18.37 -3.62 5.84
C SER A 200 -18.99 -5.00 5.64
N ARG A 201 -19.94 -5.38 6.50
CA ARG A 201 -20.61 -6.69 6.43
C ARG A 201 -21.45 -6.84 5.16
N SER A 202 -22.05 -5.76 4.69
CA SER A 202 -22.89 -5.77 3.47
C SER A 202 -22.06 -5.88 2.19
N ARG A 203 -20.86 -5.29 2.16
CA ARG A 203 -19.96 -5.28 0.99
C ARG A 203 -18.84 -6.33 1.05
N ASN A 204 -18.73 -7.06 2.16
CA ASN A 204 -17.72 -8.09 2.42
C ASN A 204 -16.27 -7.63 2.15
N ARG A 205 -15.95 -6.40 2.58
CA ARG A 205 -14.62 -5.78 2.40
C ARG A 205 -14.37 -4.68 3.44
N TYR A 206 -13.11 -4.28 3.58
CA TYR A 206 -12.75 -3.08 4.35
C TYR A 206 -13.09 -1.80 3.57
N GLU A 207 -13.69 -0.84 4.26
CA GLU A 207 -14.02 0.49 3.73
C GLU A 207 -13.30 1.56 4.54
N ARG A 208 -12.70 2.52 3.83
CA ARG A 208 -11.98 3.65 4.46
C ARG A 208 -12.97 4.54 5.21
N GLN A 209 -12.67 4.83 6.46
CA GLN A 209 -13.48 5.68 7.35
C GLN A 209 -12.89 7.07 7.56
N GLY A 210 -11.59 7.25 7.29
CA GLY A 210 -10.89 8.50 7.57
C GLY A 210 -9.38 8.31 7.62
N ILE A 211 -8.70 9.19 8.34
CA ILE A 211 -7.27 9.09 8.65
C ILE A 211 -7.02 9.43 10.13
N LEU A 212 -5.93 8.91 10.67
CA LEU A 212 -5.25 9.48 11.82
C LEU A 212 -4.15 10.41 11.32
N ALA A 213 -4.06 11.61 11.88
CA ALA A 213 -3.03 12.60 11.58
C ALA A 213 -2.67 13.41 12.83
N GLU A 214 -1.52 14.07 12.82
CA GLU A 214 -1.10 14.96 13.90
C GLU A 214 -2.12 16.11 14.04
N PRO A 215 -2.53 16.48 15.28
CA PRO A 215 -3.52 17.54 15.51
C PRO A 215 -3.15 18.85 14.79
N GLU A 216 -1.88 19.25 14.90
CA GLU A 216 -1.32 20.45 14.26
C GLU A 216 -1.42 20.40 12.72
N ALA A 217 -1.33 19.20 12.13
CA ALA A 217 -1.48 19.00 10.70
C ALA A 217 -2.93 19.12 10.25
N ILE A 218 -3.89 18.68 11.10
CA ILE A 218 -5.32 18.85 10.87
C ILE A 218 -5.67 20.33 10.94
N GLU A 219 -5.29 21.04 12.01
CA GLU A 219 -5.55 22.47 12.19
C GLU A 219 -5.02 23.31 11.03
N ARG A 220 -3.77 23.07 10.61
CA ARG A 220 -3.19 23.76 9.45
C ARG A 220 -3.96 23.45 8.17
N ALA A 221 -4.36 22.21 7.96
CA ALA A 221 -5.13 21.82 6.79
C ALA A 221 -6.52 22.49 6.76
N GLU A 222 -7.16 22.65 7.92
CA GLU A 222 -8.42 23.39 8.06
C GLU A 222 -8.25 24.86 7.70
N GLN A 223 -7.22 25.53 8.25
CA GLN A 223 -6.92 26.93 7.94
C GLN A 223 -6.68 27.15 6.44
N GLU A 224 -5.91 26.28 5.80
CA GLU A 224 -5.67 26.39 4.36
C GLU A 224 -6.96 26.12 3.55
N CYS A 225 -7.82 25.19 3.99
CA CYS A 225 -9.11 24.93 3.35
C CYS A 225 -10.08 26.12 3.47
N LEU A 226 -10.10 26.79 4.61
CA LEU A 226 -10.88 28.01 4.83
C LEU A 226 -10.38 29.15 3.93
N SER A 227 -9.07 29.36 3.88
CA SER A 227 -8.45 30.39 3.03
C SER A 227 -8.75 30.15 1.55
N ASP A 228 -8.66 28.90 1.10
CA ASP A 228 -9.07 28.49 -0.25
C ASP A 228 -10.54 28.80 -0.54
N ALA A 229 -11.44 28.54 0.42
CA ALA A 229 -12.87 28.78 0.27
C ALA A 229 -13.18 30.28 0.16
N GLU A 230 -12.50 31.12 0.95
CA GLU A 230 -12.56 32.57 0.88
C GLU A 230 -12.08 33.10 -0.48
N LEU A 231 -10.94 32.60 -0.97
CA LEU A 231 -10.43 32.97 -2.30
C LEU A 231 -11.41 32.59 -3.41
N ARG A 232 -12.03 31.40 -3.32
CA ARG A 232 -13.07 30.98 -4.28
C ARG A 232 -14.32 31.84 -4.21
N LEU A 233 -14.70 32.32 -3.02
CA LEU A 233 -15.83 33.24 -2.86
C LEU A 233 -15.52 34.59 -3.51
N ARG A 234 -14.38 35.21 -3.18
CA ARG A 234 -13.96 36.51 -3.74
C ARG A 234 -13.84 36.47 -5.27
N ARG A 235 -13.33 35.37 -5.84
CA ARG A 235 -13.30 35.18 -7.29
C ARG A 235 -14.71 35.14 -7.89
N ARG A 236 -15.64 34.38 -7.29
CA ARG A 236 -17.04 34.31 -7.74
C ARG A 236 -17.76 35.65 -7.63
N GLU A 237 -17.48 36.45 -6.60
CA GLU A 237 -18.04 37.80 -6.47
C GLU A 237 -17.52 38.73 -7.55
N ARG A 238 -16.20 38.73 -7.80
CA ARG A 238 -15.62 39.51 -8.91
C ARG A 238 -16.18 39.10 -10.26
N ASP A 239 -16.25 37.80 -10.56
CA ASP A 239 -16.77 37.30 -11.83
C ASP A 239 -18.27 37.63 -12.02
N LYS A 240 -19.02 37.83 -10.93
CA LYS A 240 -20.43 38.31 -10.97
C LYS A 240 -20.54 39.82 -11.19
N CYS A 241 -19.57 40.60 -10.71
CA CYS A 241 -19.52 42.05 -10.92
C CYS A 241 -18.95 42.43 -12.30
N ASP A 242 -18.11 41.56 -12.89
CA ASP A 242 -17.45 41.77 -14.19
C ASP A 242 -18.16 41.04 -15.37
N GLY A 243 -19.34 40.45 -15.14
CA GLY A 243 -20.18 39.85 -16.18
C GLY A 243 -21.09 40.89 -16.86
N PRO A 244 -21.24 40.88 -18.20
CA PRO A 244 -21.96 41.91 -18.97
C PRO A 244 -23.47 41.98 -18.71
#